data_AF-A0A2D7LN37-F1
#
_entry.id   AF-A0A2D7LN37-F1
#
_cell.length_a   1.000
_cell.length_b   1.000
_cell.length_c   1.000
_cell.angle_alpha   90.00
_cell.angle_beta   90.00
_cell.angle_gamma   90.00
#
_symmetry.space_group_name_H-M   'P 1'
#
loop_
_entity.id
_entity.type
_entity.pdbx_description
1 polymer ?
#
loop_
_entity_poly.entity_id
_entity_poly.type
_entity_poly.pdbx_seq_one_letter_code
_entity_poly.pdbx_strand_id
1 'polypeptide(L)'
;MGQFSWLVERQADKLEAEKWAKGVKALHVHKLKSMWYDTRPQDTDENHVTDIEYNDGLVERRLNNGEVVYFGKRLIGSDLIDEYARHTK
;
A
#
# COMPACT_ATOMS: atom_id res chain seq x y z
N MET A 1 8.79 31.56 -12.47
CA MET A 1 8.15 30.36 -13.04
C MET A 1 8.24 30.45 -14.57
N GLY A 2 8.66 29.38 -15.23
CA GLY A 2 8.71 29.31 -16.70
C GLY A 2 7.47 28.62 -17.27
N GLN A 3 7.32 28.63 -18.59
CA GLN A 3 6.18 28.05 -19.32
C GLN A 3 5.98 26.53 -19.09
N PHE A 4 6.96 25.84 -18.50
CA PHE A 4 6.92 24.41 -18.16
C PHE A 4 7.07 24.12 -16.67
N SER A 5 7.02 25.12 -15.78
CA SER A 5 7.18 24.92 -14.33
C SER A 5 6.21 23.87 -13.79
N TRP A 6 4.95 23.88 -14.24
CA TRP A 6 3.92 22.92 -13.84
C TRP A 6 4.25 21.47 -14.23
N LEU A 7 4.95 21.23 -15.36
CA LEU A 7 5.36 19.89 -15.78
C LEU A 7 6.48 19.36 -14.87
N VAL A 8 7.42 20.23 -14.52
CA VAL A 8 8.54 19.88 -13.64
C VAL A 8 8.03 19.59 -12.23
N GLU A 9 7.13 20.42 -11.71
CA GLU A 9 6.49 20.23 -10.40
C GLU A 9 5.71 18.91 -10.36
N ARG A 10 4.90 18.62 -11.39
CA ARG A 10 4.17 17.34 -11.48
C ARG A 10 5.10 16.12 -11.51
N GLN A 11 6.24 16.23 -12.19
CA GLN A 11 7.22 15.15 -12.22
C GLN A 11 7.92 14.98 -10.86
N ALA A 12 8.18 16.07 -10.14
CA ALA A 12 8.71 16.02 -8.79
C ALA A 12 7.72 15.33 -7.83
N ASP A 13 6.45 15.76 -7.83
CA ASP A 13 5.37 15.16 -7.05
C ASP A 13 5.23 13.66 -7.33
N LYS A 14 5.33 13.25 -8.60
CA LYS A 14 5.29 11.83 -8.98
C LYS A 14 6.45 11.04 -8.35
N LEU A 15 7.67 11.54 -8.41
CA LEU A 15 8.84 10.86 -7.86
C LEU A 15 8.79 10.77 -6.34
N GLU A 16 8.26 11.79 -5.67
CA GLU A 16 8.06 11.78 -4.22
C GLU A 16 6.95 10.80 -3.82
N ALA A 17 5.83 10.81 -4.54
CA ALA A 17 4.73 9.87 -4.33
C ALA A 17 5.19 8.41 -4.54
N GLU A 18 6.01 8.12 -5.54
CA GLU A 18 6.57 6.78 -5.78
C GLU A 18 7.55 6.31 -4.68
N LYS A 19 8.26 7.25 -4.03
CA LYS A 19 9.08 6.94 -2.86
C LYS A 19 8.21 6.70 -1.64
N TRP A 20 7.23 7.56 -1.40
CA TRP A 20 6.28 7.45 -0.30
C TRP A 20 5.46 6.16 -0.37
N ALA A 21 5.04 5.75 -1.57
CA ALA A 21 4.31 4.52 -1.86
C ALA A 21 4.92 3.26 -1.21
N LYS A 22 6.26 3.19 -1.16
CA LYS A 22 7.00 2.04 -0.63
C LYS A 22 7.04 2.02 0.91
N GLY A 23 6.59 3.09 1.56
CA GLY A 23 6.51 3.17 3.01
C GLY A 23 5.44 2.24 3.58
N VAL A 24 5.67 1.76 4.80
CA VAL A 24 4.67 0.98 5.54
C VAL A 24 3.67 1.95 6.16
N LYS A 25 2.40 1.78 5.79
CA LYS A 25 1.26 2.51 6.34
C LYS A 25 0.82 1.91 7.67
N ALA A 26 0.68 0.59 7.70
CA ALA A 26 0.24 -0.15 8.88
C ALA A 26 0.84 -1.55 8.91
N LEU A 27 1.03 -2.05 10.13
CA LEU A 27 1.40 -3.43 10.39
C LEU A 27 0.31 -4.07 11.26
N HIS A 28 -0.22 -5.22 10.84
CA HIS A 28 -1.30 -5.88 11.53
C HIS A 28 -1.03 -7.38 11.68
N VAL A 29 -0.95 -7.84 12.92
CA VAL A 29 -0.82 -9.26 13.25
C VAL A 29 -2.13 -9.76 13.82
N HIS A 30 -2.75 -10.76 13.17
CA HIS A 30 -4.08 -11.24 13.56
C HIS A 30 -4.30 -12.71 13.20
N LYS A 31 -5.36 -13.28 13.77
CA LYS A 31 -5.90 -14.63 13.47
C LYS A 31 -7.40 -14.57 13.14
N LEU A 32 -7.92 -13.39 12.81
CA LEU A 32 -9.35 -13.17 12.57
C LEU A 32 -9.68 -13.40 11.10
N LYS A 33 -10.70 -14.22 10.81
CA LYS A 33 -11.21 -14.47 9.44
C LYS A 33 -12.03 -13.32 8.86
N SER A 34 -12.30 -12.27 9.65
CA SER A 34 -13.29 -11.25 9.34
C SER A 34 -12.69 -9.95 8.78
N MET A 35 -11.46 -9.98 8.27
CA MET A 35 -10.85 -8.79 7.68
C MET A 35 -11.51 -8.47 6.34
N TRP A 36 -11.93 -7.21 6.16
CA TRP A 36 -12.73 -6.78 5.00
C TRP A 36 -11.98 -6.90 3.66
N TYR A 37 -10.66 -6.96 3.69
CA TYR A 37 -9.78 -7.11 2.52
C TYR A 37 -9.32 -8.56 2.29
N ASP A 38 -9.71 -9.50 3.14
CA ASP A 38 -9.22 -10.89 3.12
C ASP A 38 -10.05 -11.75 2.17
N THR A 39 -9.41 -12.24 1.10
CA THR A 39 -10.00 -13.18 0.14
C THR A 39 -9.59 -14.63 0.40
N ARG A 40 -8.81 -14.89 1.46
CA ARG A 40 -8.25 -16.19 1.84
C ARG A 40 -8.44 -16.46 3.35
N PRO A 41 -9.68 -16.61 3.83
CA PRO A 41 -9.98 -16.84 5.26
C PRO A 41 -9.38 -18.13 5.82
N GLN A 42 -9.00 -19.09 4.98
CA GLN A 42 -8.31 -20.32 5.38
C GLN A 42 -6.91 -20.07 5.94
N ASP A 43 -6.24 -18.98 5.55
CA ASP A 43 -4.87 -18.69 5.99
C ASP A 43 -4.82 -18.31 7.49
N THR A 44 -5.96 -17.87 8.05
CA THR A 44 -6.09 -17.44 9.46
C THR A 44 -6.81 -18.47 10.35
N ASP A 45 -7.07 -19.67 9.83
CA ASP A 45 -7.85 -20.70 10.55
C ASP A 45 -7.05 -21.28 11.74
N GLU A 46 -5.82 -21.70 11.44
CA GLU A 46 -4.96 -22.36 12.43
C GLU A 46 -3.93 -21.41 13.03
N ASN A 47 -3.49 -20.42 12.25
CA ASN A 47 -2.28 -19.64 12.51
C ASN A 47 -2.52 -18.13 12.43
N HIS A 48 -1.70 -17.38 13.16
CA HIS A 48 -1.65 -15.93 12.99
C HIS A 48 -0.93 -15.59 11.67
N VAL A 49 -1.27 -14.44 11.11
CA VAL A 49 -0.65 -13.90 9.91
C VAL A 49 -0.16 -12.49 10.19
N THR A 50 0.86 -12.07 9.47
CA THR A 50 1.38 -10.70 9.53
C THR A 50 1.09 -9.98 8.22
N ASP A 51 0.24 -8.97 8.28
CA ASP A 51 -0.11 -8.11 7.16
C ASP A 51 0.67 -6.80 7.24
N ILE A 52 1.29 -6.43 6.13
CA ILE A 52 2.02 -5.17 5.94
C ILE A 52 1.25 -4.40 4.88
N GLU A 53 0.56 -3.33 5.27
CA GLU A 53 -0.09 -2.42 4.34
C GLU A 53 0.90 -1.32 3.94
N TYR A 54 1.12 -1.16 2.65
CA TYR A 54 1.93 -0.11 2.07
C TYR A 54 1.07 1.11 1.73
N ASN A 55 1.71 2.27 1.64
CA ASN A 55 1.04 3.54 1.32
C ASN A 55 0.33 3.55 -0.05
N ASP A 56 0.77 2.70 -0.98
CA ASP A 56 0.11 2.52 -2.28
C ASP A 56 -1.09 1.56 -2.25
N GLY A 57 -1.54 1.13 -1.07
CA GLY A 57 -2.70 0.25 -0.90
C GLY A 57 -2.43 -1.22 -1.18
N LEU A 58 -1.18 -1.61 -1.47
CA LEU A 58 -0.76 -3.01 -1.49
C LEU A 58 -0.71 -3.55 -0.06
N VAL A 59 -1.26 -4.74 0.16
CA VAL A 59 -1.11 -5.46 1.43
C VAL A 59 -0.31 -6.73 1.18
N GLU A 60 0.81 -6.89 1.88
CA GLU A 60 1.63 -8.10 1.88
C GLU A 60 1.35 -8.90 3.14
N ARG A 61 0.81 -10.11 2.99
CA ARG A 61 0.59 -11.05 4.08
C ARG A 61 1.68 -12.10 4.09
N ARG A 62 2.28 -12.27 5.26
CA ARG A 62 3.24 -13.33 5.55
C ARG A 62 2.58 -14.39 6.41
N LEU A 63 2.60 -15.62 5.92
CA LEU A 63 2.08 -16.78 6.60
C LEU A 63 3.19 -17.49 7.38
N ASN A 64 2.80 -18.28 8.39
CA ASN A 64 3.74 -19.03 9.23
C ASN A 64 4.53 -20.11 8.46
N ASN A 65 4.02 -20.57 7.32
CA ASN A 65 4.71 -21.50 6.43
C ASN A 65 5.76 -20.82 5.52
N GLY A 66 5.92 -19.49 5.61
CA GLY A 66 6.81 -18.70 4.77
C GLY A 66 6.22 -18.25 3.42
N GLU A 67 4.96 -18.59 3.12
CA GLU A 67 4.26 -18.10 1.95
C GLU A 67 3.94 -16.60 2.10
N VAL A 68 4.04 -15.87 0.99
CA VAL A 68 3.69 -14.46 0.90
C VAL A 68 2.56 -14.29 -0.08
N VAL A 69 1.49 -13.62 0.37
CA VAL A 69 0.29 -13.34 -0.42
C VAL A 69 0.12 -11.83 -0.53
N TYR A 70 -0.30 -11.35 -1.70
CA TYR A 70 -0.57 -9.94 -1.94
C TYR A 70 -2.06 -9.69 -2.13
N PHE A 71 -2.57 -8.64 -1.46
CA PHE A 71 -3.95 -8.15 -1.59
C PHE A 71 -3.99 -6.67 -1.94
N GLY A 72 -5.20 -6.17 -2.20
CA GLY A 72 -5.46 -4.77 -2.49
C GLY A 72 -5.21 -4.40 -3.95
N LYS A 73 -5.41 -3.12 -4.26
CA LYS A 73 -5.15 -2.54 -5.56
C LYS A 73 -4.04 -1.52 -5.42
N ARG A 74 -2.89 -1.82 -6.01
CA ARG A 74 -1.76 -0.89 -6.05
C ARG A 74 -2.15 0.39 -6.78
N LEU A 75 -2.08 1.52 -6.10
CA LEU A 75 -2.28 2.84 -6.69
C LEU A 75 -1.05 3.21 -7.53
N ILE A 76 -1.30 3.73 -8.73
CA ILE A 76 -0.26 4.14 -9.68
C ILE A 76 -0.65 5.46 -10.35
N GLY A 77 0.34 6.17 -10.90
CA GLY A 77 0.09 7.36 -11.71
C GLY A 77 -0.62 8.46 -10.93
N SER A 78 -1.74 8.97 -11.48
CA SER A 78 -2.54 10.03 -10.85
C SER A 78 -3.11 9.61 -9.50
N ASP A 79 -3.62 8.38 -9.39
CA ASP A 79 -4.30 7.93 -8.17
C ASP A 79 -3.33 7.92 -6.98
N LEU A 80 -2.06 7.56 -7.23
CA LEU A 80 -1.02 7.59 -6.21
C LEU A 80 -0.63 9.01 -5.82
N ILE A 81 -0.56 9.94 -6.79
CA ILE A 81 -0.24 11.35 -6.52
C ILE A 81 -1.37 12.00 -5.71
N ASP A 82 -2.62 11.72 -6.06
CA ASP A 82 -3.79 12.25 -5.35
C ASP A 82 -3.84 11.73 -3.92
N GLU A 83 -3.57 10.44 -3.70
CA GLU A 83 -3.51 9.87 -2.36
C GLU A 83 -2.32 10.44 -1.58
N TYR A 84 -1.13 10.53 -2.19
CA TYR A 84 0.04 11.16 -1.57
C TYR A 84 -0.25 12.59 -1.10
N ALA A 85 -0.92 13.39 -1.94
CA ALA A 85 -1.27 14.76 -1.62
C ALA A 85 -2.21 14.86 -0.41
N ARG A 86 -3.15 13.91 -0.22
CA ARG A 86 -4.04 13.87 0.95
C ARG A 86 -3.33 13.59 2.27
N HIS A 87 -2.20 12.88 2.23
CA HIS A 87 -1.45 12.47 3.43
C HIS A 87 -0.25 13.38 3.75
N THR A 88 0.14 14.27 2.84
CA THR A 88 1.34 15.12 3.01
C THR A 88 1.11 16.63 2.88
N LYS A 89 -0.05 17.09 2.38
CA LYS A 89 -0.40 18.52 2.30
C LYS A 89 -1.56 18.85 3.24
#